data_AF-A0A3M1MYR8-F1
#
_entry.id   AF-A0A3M1MYR8-F1
#
_cell.length_a   1.000
_cell.length_b   1.000
_cell.length_c   1.000
_cell.angle_alpha   90.00
_cell.angle_beta   90.00
_cell.angle_gamma   90.00
#
_symmetry.space_group_name_H-M   'P 1'
#
loop_
_entity.id
_entity.type
_entity.pdbx_description
1 polymer ?
#
loop_
_entity_poly.entity_id
_entity_poly.type
_entity_poly.pdbx_seq_one_letter_code
_entity_poly.pdbx_strand_id
1 'polypeptide(L)'
;MRTLAAILLMLLLPVAAPAALVEGRVVTADGPAAGIRVTAHHDLSPRAPVAGTTRTGADGRYRLELDPGNYALFAASDDGGQFGFSGRNPIRVAEGPVWIGMQLFPVREAVARSYDDDYSAGLEGVVLFDGQPVADAAVSLYLDTGEGLKGQGYRMAPPTGPDGRFYFDNLPESDYYLVARWRRDGARVGPVRSGDRIGFFHGNPLRLKAGRLVEVEVTLVEKQQSEGSRETIGAPSDTRVEGRVLDIEGRPVAGVHVFAYKDRVIGHQRPAALSQPTGADGRYRLDLPAGGTWYIGARELYGDSPAPGELFGMFEGRADHGLQLDNNQRLDGVDIRVEPVTLE
;
A
#
# COMPACT_ATOMS: atom_id res chain seq x y z
N MET A 1 -16.60 -34.00 -51.51
CA MET A 1 -16.89 -32.87 -50.59
C MET A 1 -17.33 -33.40 -49.23
N ARG A 2 -16.41 -33.89 -48.38
CA ARG A 2 -16.75 -34.30 -46.99
C ARG A 2 -15.53 -34.71 -46.14
N THR A 3 -14.37 -34.06 -46.31
CA THR A 3 -13.15 -34.39 -45.54
C THR A 3 -12.24 -33.18 -45.34
N LEU A 4 -12.81 -31.99 -45.11
CA LEU A 4 -12.04 -30.75 -44.90
C LEU A 4 -12.48 -29.94 -43.67
N ALA A 5 -13.28 -30.53 -42.77
CA ALA A 5 -13.80 -29.85 -41.58
C ALA A 5 -13.17 -30.33 -40.25
N ALA A 6 -12.14 -31.18 -40.29
CA ALA A 6 -11.60 -31.82 -39.07
C ALA A 6 -10.22 -31.32 -38.62
N ILE A 7 -9.59 -30.37 -39.32
CA ILE A 7 -8.21 -29.93 -39.01
C ILE A 7 -8.15 -28.54 -38.37
N LEU A 8 -9.27 -27.78 -38.31
CA LEU A 8 -9.27 -26.40 -37.81
C LEU A 8 -9.83 -26.22 -36.39
N LEU A 9 -9.74 -27.24 -35.52
CA LEU A 9 -10.32 -27.17 -34.17
C LEU A 9 -9.47 -27.85 -33.07
N MET A 10 -8.13 -27.75 -33.12
CA MET A 10 -7.27 -28.31 -32.05
C MET A 10 -6.01 -27.49 -31.74
N LEU A 11 -6.03 -26.16 -31.90
CA LEU A 11 -4.90 -25.28 -31.54
C LEU A 11 -5.29 -24.07 -30.67
N LEU A 12 -6.30 -24.25 -29.81
CA LEU A 12 -6.56 -23.33 -28.68
C LEU A 12 -6.25 -24.06 -27.37
N LEU A 13 -5.02 -24.55 -27.23
CA LEU A 13 -4.50 -24.83 -25.89
C LEU A 13 -4.21 -23.46 -25.26
N PRO A 14 -4.84 -23.11 -24.12
CA PRO A 14 -4.46 -21.90 -23.41
C PRO A 14 -2.98 -22.03 -23.05
N VAL A 15 -2.16 -21.13 -23.60
CA VAL A 15 -0.78 -20.98 -23.15
C VAL A 15 -0.88 -20.57 -21.69
N ALA A 16 -0.57 -21.50 -20.78
CA ALA A 16 -0.46 -21.18 -19.38
C ALA A 16 0.60 -20.08 -19.26
N ALA A 17 0.21 -18.92 -18.77
CA ALA A 17 1.17 -17.86 -18.46
C ALA A 17 2.20 -18.46 -17.49
N PRO A 18 3.51 -18.20 -17.69
CA PRO A 18 4.52 -18.74 -16.79
C PRO A 18 4.25 -18.27 -15.37
N ALA A 19 4.15 -19.20 -14.42
CA ALA A 19 4.00 -18.88 -13.01
C ALA A 19 5.14 -17.95 -12.57
N ALA A 20 4.77 -16.84 -11.97
CA ALA A 20 5.71 -15.86 -11.45
C ALA A 20 6.22 -16.31 -10.08
N LEU A 21 7.44 -15.92 -9.78
CA LEU A 21 8.16 -16.50 -8.65
C LEU A 21 8.35 -15.49 -7.52
N VAL A 22 7.89 -15.84 -6.32
CA VAL A 22 8.20 -15.11 -5.10
C VAL A 22 9.23 -15.90 -4.29
N GLU A 23 10.37 -15.30 -4.04
CA GLU A 23 11.40 -15.83 -3.16
C GLU A 23 11.57 -14.91 -1.96
N GLY A 24 12.06 -15.45 -0.85
CA GLY A 24 12.20 -14.63 0.34
C GLY A 24 12.86 -15.32 1.49
N ARG A 25 12.95 -14.60 2.60
CA ARG A 25 13.44 -15.12 3.88
C ARG A 25 12.57 -14.58 5.01
N VAL A 26 12.19 -15.47 5.91
CA VAL A 26 11.54 -15.13 7.17
C VAL A 26 12.56 -15.20 8.30
N VAL A 27 12.58 -14.17 9.14
CA VAL A 27 13.49 -14.06 10.29
C VAL A 27 12.73 -13.74 11.57
N THR A 28 13.27 -14.13 12.71
CA THR A 28 12.95 -13.59 14.03
C THR A 28 14.05 -12.61 14.46
N ALA A 29 13.95 -12.06 15.67
CA ALA A 29 15.04 -11.29 16.27
C ALA A 29 16.35 -12.12 16.42
N ASP A 30 16.23 -13.44 16.56
CA ASP A 30 17.36 -14.34 16.84
C ASP A 30 17.97 -14.96 15.57
N GLY A 31 17.39 -14.71 14.39
CA GLY A 31 17.90 -15.18 13.11
C GLY A 31 16.84 -15.83 12.21
N PRO A 32 17.22 -16.75 11.30
CA PRO A 32 16.28 -17.35 10.36
C PRO A 32 15.22 -18.22 11.02
N ALA A 33 13.97 -18.11 10.53
CA ALA A 33 12.84 -18.83 11.07
C ALA A 33 12.46 -20.01 10.15
N ALA A 34 12.67 -21.25 10.61
CA ALA A 34 12.37 -22.47 9.86
C ALA A 34 10.95 -22.98 10.10
N GLY A 35 10.37 -23.68 9.11
CA GLY A 35 9.05 -24.31 9.24
C GLY A 35 7.86 -23.34 9.26
N ILE A 36 8.10 -22.05 9.08
CA ILE A 36 7.07 -21.01 9.10
C ILE A 36 6.21 -21.12 7.85
N ARG A 37 4.90 -21.08 8.02
CA ARG A 37 3.95 -21.03 6.91
C ARG A 37 3.94 -19.61 6.33
N VAL A 38 4.16 -19.51 5.04
CA VAL A 38 4.03 -18.28 4.26
C VAL A 38 2.82 -18.40 3.36
N THR A 39 1.88 -17.47 3.45
CA THR A 39 0.66 -17.44 2.65
C THR A 39 0.57 -16.16 1.83
N ALA A 40 0.03 -16.28 0.62
CA ALA A 40 -0.32 -15.18 -0.25
C ALA A 40 -1.84 -15.10 -0.39
N HIS A 41 -2.37 -13.87 -0.32
CA HIS A 41 -3.80 -13.58 -0.38
C HIS A 41 -4.04 -12.44 -1.36
N HIS A 42 -5.14 -12.44 -2.10
CA HIS A 42 -5.51 -11.31 -2.98
C HIS A 42 -6.04 -10.09 -2.23
N ASP A 43 -6.17 -10.21 -0.91
CA ASP A 43 -6.73 -9.22 0.00
C ASP A 43 -5.71 -8.89 1.10
N LEU A 44 -5.84 -7.73 1.74
CA LEU A 44 -4.97 -7.32 2.86
C LEU A 44 -5.36 -7.96 4.21
N SER A 45 -6.34 -8.86 4.21
CA SER A 45 -6.74 -9.69 5.34
C SER A 45 -5.93 -10.99 5.39
N PRO A 46 -5.26 -11.30 6.51
CA PRO A 46 -4.67 -12.62 6.73
C PRO A 46 -5.72 -13.75 6.84
N ARG A 47 -7.00 -13.41 6.98
CA ARG A 47 -8.12 -14.37 7.03
C ARG A 47 -8.80 -14.59 5.68
N ALA A 48 -8.40 -13.86 4.64
CA ALA A 48 -8.93 -14.07 3.29
C ALA A 48 -8.51 -15.43 2.71
N PRO A 49 -9.19 -15.95 1.67
CA PRO A 49 -8.77 -17.17 1.00
C PRO A 49 -7.31 -17.12 0.55
N VAL A 50 -6.61 -18.23 0.76
CA VAL A 50 -5.20 -18.38 0.41
C VAL A 50 -5.09 -18.66 -1.10
N ALA A 51 -4.36 -17.80 -1.81
CA ALA A 51 -4.05 -17.97 -3.22
C ALA A 51 -2.79 -18.84 -3.44
N GLY A 52 -1.86 -18.84 -2.48
CA GLY A 52 -0.69 -19.71 -2.51
C GLY A 52 -0.08 -19.86 -1.12
N THR A 53 0.56 -21.01 -0.88
CA THR A 53 1.16 -21.33 0.41
C THR A 53 2.47 -22.08 0.23
N THR A 54 3.43 -21.80 1.11
CA THR A 54 4.71 -22.50 1.17
C THR A 54 5.22 -22.53 2.60
N ARG A 55 6.36 -23.18 2.83
CA ARG A 55 7.03 -23.20 4.13
C ARG A 55 8.49 -22.81 4.00
N THR A 56 9.02 -22.20 5.05
CA THR A 56 10.44 -21.85 5.11
C THR A 56 11.31 -23.07 5.41
N GLY A 57 12.47 -23.14 4.75
CA GLY A 57 13.52 -24.12 5.03
C GLY A 57 14.31 -23.80 6.30
N ALA A 58 15.30 -24.64 6.62
CA ALA A 58 16.15 -24.49 7.82
C ALA A 58 16.89 -23.14 7.89
N ASP A 59 17.20 -22.54 6.74
CA ASP A 59 17.83 -21.23 6.64
C ASP A 59 16.82 -20.07 6.59
N GLY A 60 15.53 -20.35 6.80
CA GLY A 60 14.43 -19.39 6.78
C GLY A 60 13.99 -18.96 5.38
N ARG A 61 14.60 -19.50 4.31
CA ARG A 61 14.21 -19.15 2.94
C ARG A 61 12.94 -19.86 2.52
N TYR A 62 12.17 -19.23 1.65
CA TYR A 62 11.01 -19.83 1.02
C TYR A 62 10.96 -19.49 -0.47
N ARG A 63 10.19 -20.32 -1.19
CA ARG A 63 9.88 -20.16 -2.60
C ARG A 63 8.39 -20.42 -2.79
N LEU A 64 7.70 -19.52 -3.47
CA LEU A 64 6.26 -19.57 -3.73
C LEU A 64 5.99 -19.19 -5.18
N GLU A 65 5.34 -20.09 -5.92
CA GLU A 65 4.88 -19.84 -7.28
C GLU A 65 3.45 -19.27 -7.22
N LEU A 66 3.22 -18.18 -7.92
CA LEU A 66 1.93 -17.49 -8.00
C LEU A 66 1.66 -17.07 -9.44
N ASP A 67 0.40 -17.04 -9.81
CA ASP A 67 0.00 -16.37 -11.04
C ASP A 67 0.31 -14.87 -10.94
N PRO A 68 0.69 -14.20 -12.05
CA PRO A 68 0.86 -12.76 -12.06
C PRO A 68 -0.36 -12.04 -11.48
N GLY A 69 -0.15 -11.12 -10.54
CA GLY A 69 -1.23 -10.53 -9.78
C GLY A 69 -0.77 -9.72 -8.59
N ASN A 70 -1.72 -9.33 -7.75
CA ASN A 70 -1.47 -8.56 -6.55
C ASN A 70 -1.79 -9.40 -5.33
N TYR A 71 -0.87 -9.38 -4.37
CA TYR A 71 -0.94 -10.24 -3.19
C TYR A 71 -0.47 -9.50 -1.94
N ALA A 72 -1.11 -9.80 -0.82
CA ALA A 72 -0.53 -9.59 0.50
C ALA A 72 0.14 -10.89 0.95
N LEU A 73 1.37 -10.79 1.47
CA LEU A 73 2.07 -11.93 2.06
C LEU A 73 2.08 -11.82 3.58
N PHE A 74 1.77 -12.95 4.21
CA PHE A 74 1.83 -13.13 5.65
C PHE A 74 2.66 -14.37 5.98
N ALA A 75 3.27 -14.35 7.15
CA ALA A 75 4.01 -15.46 7.73
C ALA A 75 3.45 -15.75 9.11
N ALA A 76 3.23 -17.02 9.44
CA ALA A 76 2.73 -17.40 10.76
C ALA A 76 3.33 -18.74 11.20
N SER A 77 3.61 -18.87 12.50
CA SER A 77 3.94 -20.16 13.12
C SER A 77 2.71 -21.07 13.17
N ASP A 78 2.93 -22.37 13.31
CA ASP A 78 1.82 -23.35 13.35
C ASP A 78 0.96 -23.26 14.61
N ASP A 79 1.54 -22.81 15.72
CA ASP A 79 0.85 -22.55 16.97
C ASP A 79 0.15 -21.18 17.02
N GLY A 80 0.32 -20.34 15.98
CA GLY A 80 -0.22 -18.98 15.93
C GLY A 80 0.50 -17.98 16.85
N GLY A 81 1.55 -18.39 17.58
CA GLY A 81 2.26 -17.54 18.53
C GLY A 81 3.16 -16.49 17.89
N GLN A 82 3.45 -16.60 16.59
CA GLN A 82 4.24 -15.65 15.83
C GLN A 82 3.55 -15.29 14.52
N PHE A 83 3.64 -14.01 14.17
CA PHE A 83 3.08 -13.46 12.95
C PHE A 83 4.05 -12.48 12.31
N GLY A 84 4.00 -12.38 10.99
CA GLY A 84 4.80 -11.44 10.22
C GLY A 84 4.09 -11.10 8.93
N PHE A 85 4.45 -9.96 8.37
CA PHE A 85 3.92 -9.51 7.09
C PHE A 85 5.01 -8.74 6.36
N SER A 86 4.85 -8.59 5.04
CA SER A 86 5.74 -7.74 4.27
C SER A 86 5.36 -6.28 4.44
N GLY A 87 6.31 -5.42 4.83
CA GLY A 87 6.13 -3.96 4.79
C GLY A 87 5.86 -3.41 3.37
N ARG A 88 6.02 -4.26 2.34
CA ARG A 88 5.68 -3.96 0.94
C ARG A 88 4.25 -4.36 0.56
N ASN A 89 3.44 -4.90 1.48
CA ASN A 89 2.06 -5.28 1.17
C ASN A 89 1.22 -4.06 0.73
N PRO A 90 0.37 -4.20 -0.31
CA PRO A 90 0.30 -5.33 -1.24
C PRO A 90 1.48 -5.32 -2.22
N ILE A 91 1.99 -6.50 -2.56
CA ILE A 91 3.05 -6.69 -3.56
C ILE A 91 2.45 -7.00 -4.93
N ARG A 92 3.15 -6.55 -5.97
CA ARG A 92 2.87 -6.96 -7.34
C ARG A 92 3.80 -8.11 -7.73
N VAL A 93 3.21 -9.20 -8.19
CA VAL A 93 3.90 -10.34 -8.78
C VAL A 93 3.70 -10.24 -10.28
N ALA A 94 4.79 -10.09 -11.03
CA ALA A 94 4.81 -9.98 -12.48
C ALA A 94 5.73 -11.07 -13.06
N GLU A 95 5.95 -11.10 -14.37
CA GLU A 95 6.89 -12.05 -14.98
C GLU A 95 8.30 -11.87 -14.40
N GLY A 96 8.82 -12.91 -13.74
CA GLY A 96 10.15 -12.93 -13.12
C GLY A 96 10.14 -13.08 -11.59
N PRO A 97 11.32 -13.32 -10.99
CA PRO A 97 11.45 -13.49 -9.55
C PRO A 97 11.34 -12.16 -8.80
N VAL A 98 10.60 -12.14 -7.69
CA VAL A 98 10.57 -11.03 -6.72
C VAL A 98 11.02 -11.51 -5.35
N TRP A 99 11.95 -10.77 -4.73
CA TRP A 99 12.44 -11.04 -3.38
C TRP A 99 11.63 -10.31 -2.31
N ILE A 100 11.10 -11.03 -1.32
CA ILE A 100 10.26 -10.52 -0.24
C ILE A 100 10.75 -11.04 1.13
N GLY A 101 11.28 -10.14 1.96
CA GLY A 101 11.64 -10.46 3.34
C GLY A 101 10.49 -10.21 4.31
N MET A 102 10.40 -11.01 5.36
CA MET A 102 9.45 -10.79 6.46
C MET A 102 10.13 -11.03 7.82
N GLN A 103 9.77 -10.22 8.80
CA GLN A 103 10.18 -10.41 10.18
C GLN A 103 8.98 -10.86 10.99
N LEU A 104 9.15 -11.93 11.77
CA LEU A 104 8.18 -12.39 12.73
C LEU A 104 8.28 -11.61 14.03
N PHE A 105 7.13 -11.36 14.61
CA PHE A 105 6.95 -10.82 15.95
C PHE A 105 5.98 -11.70 16.73
N PRO A 106 6.07 -11.71 18.08
CA PRO A 106 5.14 -12.46 18.90
C PRO A 106 3.72 -11.90 18.76
N VAL A 107 2.75 -12.81 18.72
CA VAL A 107 1.33 -12.46 18.74
C VAL A 107 0.86 -12.28 20.18
N ARG A 108 0.17 -11.16 20.43
CA ARG A 108 -0.63 -10.97 21.63
C ARG A 108 -2.09 -10.95 21.24
N GLU A 109 -2.83 -11.91 21.80
CA GLU A 109 -4.27 -12.01 21.58
C GLU A 109 -4.99 -10.76 22.09
N ALA A 110 -6.01 -10.34 21.35
CA ALA A 110 -6.85 -9.23 21.75
C ALA A 110 -7.62 -9.58 23.04
N VAL A 111 -7.65 -8.66 23.99
CA VAL A 111 -8.36 -8.85 25.26
C VAL A 111 -9.65 -8.05 25.23
N ALA A 112 -10.78 -8.72 25.38
CA ALA A 112 -12.09 -8.07 25.45
C ALA A 112 -12.54 -7.89 26.90
N ARG A 113 -12.98 -6.69 27.25
CA ARG A 113 -13.57 -6.33 28.54
C ARG A 113 -14.96 -5.73 28.34
N SER A 114 -15.70 -5.54 29.43
CA SER A 114 -16.93 -4.75 29.38
C SER A 114 -16.58 -3.29 29.08
N TYR A 115 -17.46 -2.63 28.31
CA TYR A 115 -17.39 -1.21 28.03
C TYR A 115 -18.61 -0.53 28.63
N ASP A 116 -18.45 0.72 29.06
CA ASP A 116 -19.48 1.43 29.81
C ASP A 116 -20.70 1.82 28.94
N ASP A 117 -20.55 1.81 27.61
CA ASP A 117 -21.64 2.00 26.66
C ASP A 117 -22.07 0.67 26.03
N ASP A 118 -23.27 0.20 26.37
CA ASP A 118 -23.88 -1.03 25.84
C ASP A 118 -24.23 -0.95 24.34
N TYR A 119 -24.26 0.24 23.74
CA TYR A 119 -24.65 0.47 22.36
C TYR A 119 -23.48 0.69 21.40
N SER A 120 -22.27 0.84 21.92
CA SER A 120 -21.08 1.04 21.12
C SER A 120 -19.91 0.18 21.60
N ALA A 121 -18.86 0.11 20.80
CA ALA A 121 -17.64 -0.57 21.12
C ALA A 121 -16.52 0.43 21.39
N GLY A 122 -15.60 0.04 22.26
CA GLY A 122 -14.31 0.69 22.47
C GLY A 122 -13.18 -0.13 21.87
N LEU A 123 -12.13 0.54 21.42
CA LEU A 123 -10.87 -0.07 21.02
C LEU A 123 -9.71 0.73 21.61
N GLU A 124 -8.85 0.05 22.36
CA GLU A 124 -7.61 0.60 22.89
C GLU A 124 -6.42 -0.25 22.44
N GLY A 125 -5.25 0.36 22.41
CA GLY A 125 -4.04 -0.40 22.17
C GLY A 125 -2.76 0.38 22.29
N VAL A 126 -1.66 -0.32 21.99
CA VAL A 126 -0.31 0.24 21.92
C VAL A 126 0.32 -0.07 20.57
N VAL A 127 1.00 0.93 20.00
CA VAL A 127 1.81 0.78 18.80
C VAL A 127 3.25 0.51 19.21
N LEU A 128 3.82 -0.59 18.71
CA LEU A 128 5.16 -1.06 19.07
C LEU A 128 6.07 -1.12 17.84
N PHE A 129 7.36 -0.89 18.02
CA PHE A 129 8.41 -1.20 17.06
C PHE A 129 9.58 -1.82 17.83
N ASP A 130 10.02 -3.01 17.42
CA ASP A 130 10.98 -3.83 18.17
C ASP A 130 10.63 -3.98 19.66
N GLY A 131 9.34 -4.15 19.94
CA GLY A 131 8.80 -4.31 21.30
C GLY A 131 8.77 -3.03 22.14
N GLN A 132 9.15 -1.87 21.58
CA GLN A 132 9.13 -0.58 22.28
C GLN A 132 7.96 0.29 21.80
N PRO A 133 7.32 1.07 22.69
CA PRO A 133 6.28 2.01 22.30
C PRO A 133 6.75 3.06 21.30
N VAL A 134 5.87 3.41 20.36
CA VAL A 134 6.18 4.36 19.28
C VAL A 134 5.32 5.62 19.45
N ALA A 135 5.96 6.76 19.65
CA ALA A 135 5.33 8.07 19.59
C ALA A 135 5.07 8.49 18.13
N ASP A 136 4.11 9.41 17.94
CA ASP A 136 3.75 10.03 16.67
C ASP A 136 3.26 9.06 15.59
N ALA A 137 2.82 7.85 15.99
CA ALA A 137 2.17 6.93 15.08
C ALA A 137 0.71 7.35 14.83
N ALA A 138 0.32 7.38 13.56
CA ALA A 138 -1.07 7.57 13.15
C ALA A 138 -1.76 6.21 13.06
N VAL A 139 -2.86 6.05 13.80
CA VAL A 139 -3.65 4.81 13.84
C VAL A 139 -5.01 5.05 13.17
N SER A 140 -5.38 4.17 12.25
CA SER A 140 -6.58 4.30 11.42
C SER A 140 -7.38 3.00 11.39
N LEU A 141 -8.70 3.15 11.37
CA LEU A 141 -9.67 2.07 11.13
C LEU A 141 -10.23 2.20 9.72
N TYR A 142 -10.37 1.08 9.02
CA TYR A 142 -11.05 0.98 7.73
C TYR A 142 -12.18 -0.05 7.81
N LEU A 143 -13.19 0.07 6.95
CA LEU A 143 -14.32 -0.86 6.87
C LEU A 143 -14.09 -1.97 5.84
N ASP A 144 -13.20 -1.74 4.87
CA ASP A 144 -12.84 -2.68 3.83
C ASP A 144 -11.40 -2.44 3.34
N THR A 145 -10.91 -3.37 2.52
CA THR A 145 -9.57 -3.38 1.94
C THR A 145 -9.50 -2.82 0.51
N GLY A 146 -10.63 -2.40 -0.07
CA GLY A 146 -10.79 -2.08 -1.49
C GLY A 146 -9.88 -0.95 -1.97
N GLU A 147 -9.57 0.01 -1.09
CA GLU A 147 -8.62 1.10 -1.35
C GLU A 147 -7.20 0.83 -0.82
N GLY A 148 -6.88 -0.44 -0.57
CA GLY A 148 -5.58 -0.88 -0.08
C GLY A 148 -5.29 -0.46 1.36
N LEU A 149 -6.33 -0.22 2.16
CA LEU A 149 -6.25 0.32 3.52
C LEU A 149 -5.47 1.63 3.60
N LYS A 150 -5.58 2.50 2.58
CA LYS A 150 -4.86 3.78 2.50
C LYS A 150 -5.83 4.97 2.61
N GLY A 151 -5.30 6.18 2.80
CA GLY A 151 -6.10 7.40 2.89
C GLY A 151 -6.59 7.65 4.32
N GLN A 152 -7.63 8.49 4.45
CA GLN A 152 -8.12 8.95 5.76
C GLN A 152 -8.70 7.82 6.63
N GLY A 153 -9.17 6.73 6.01
CA GLY A 153 -9.89 5.67 6.72
C GLY A 153 -11.26 6.12 7.23
N TYR A 154 -11.97 5.21 7.89
CA TYR A 154 -13.26 5.48 8.53
C TYR A 154 -13.10 6.34 9.79
N ARG A 155 -12.10 6.03 10.62
CA ARG A 155 -11.75 6.76 11.84
C ARG A 155 -10.23 6.83 11.97
N MET A 156 -9.72 7.93 12.53
CA MET A 156 -8.32 8.08 12.93
C MET A 156 -8.24 8.48 14.40
N ALA A 157 -7.31 7.88 15.13
CA ALA A 157 -6.97 8.31 16.48
C ALA A 157 -6.04 9.54 16.44
N PRO A 158 -5.95 10.32 17.53
CA PRO A 158 -4.83 11.23 17.72
C PRO A 158 -3.48 10.51 17.60
N PRO A 159 -2.38 11.20 17.19
CA PRO A 159 -1.05 10.61 17.20
C PRO A 159 -0.70 10.06 18.58
N THR A 160 -0.03 8.90 18.60
CA THR A 160 0.39 8.26 19.84
C THR A 160 1.39 9.11 20.62
N GLY A 161 1.31 9.09 21.95
CA GLY A 161 2.29 9.71 22.83
C GLY A 161 3.56 8.84 23.02
N PRO A 162 4.48 9.23 23.91
CA PRO A 162 5.67 8.44 24.26
C PRO A 162 5.39 7.02 24.77
N ASP A 163 4.17 6.76 25.24
CA ASP A 163 3.70 5.46 25.69
C ASP A 163 3.10 4.60 24.56
N GLY A 164 3.05 5.12 23.33
CA GLY A 164 2.56 4.43 22.14
C GLY A 164 1.06 4.18 22.12
N ARG A 165 0.29 4.75 23.06
CA ARG A 165 -1.12 4.41 23.24
C ARG A 165 -2.03 5.12 22.24
N PHE A 166 -3.09 4.42 21.82
CA PHE A 166 -4.19 4.96 21.04
C PHE A 166 -5.53 4.43 21.57
N TYR A 167 -6.61 5.14 21.26
CA TYR A 167 -7.96 4.73 21.61
C TYR A 167 -8.98 5.20 20.56
N PHE A 168 -10.09 4.47 20.48
CA PHE A 168 -11.28 4.81 19.73
C PHE A 168 -12.51 4.50 20.59
N ASP A 169 -13.31 5.53 20.85
CA ASP A 169 -14.57 5.40 21.56
C ASP A 169 -15.77 5.49 20.61
N ASN A 170 -16.91 5.02 21.09
CA ASN A 170 -18.21 5.14 20.40
C ASN A 170 -18.13 4.61 18.97
N LEU A 171 -17.56 3.42 18.80
CA LEU A 171 -17.52 2.72 17.52
C LEU A 171 -18.80 1.89 17.33
N PRO A 172 -19.43 1.93 16.16
CA PRO A 172 -20.44 0.95 15.81
C PRO A 172 -19.91 -0.49 15.92
N GLU A 173 -20.77 -1.45 16.26
CA GLU A 173 -20.44 -2.86 16.09
C GLU A 173 -20.16 -3.14 14.61
N SER A 174 -18.95 -3.59 14.30
CA SER A 174 -18.52 -3.87 12.93
C SER A 174 -17.23 -4.69 12.89
N ASP A 175 -16.85 -5.07 11.68
CA ASP A 175 -15.53 -5.61 11.37
C ASP A 175 -14.64 -4.47 10.86
N TYR A 176 -13.56 -4.20 11.59
CA TYR A 176 -12.63 -3.13 11.27
C TYR A 176 -11.26 -3.66 10.86
N TYR A 177 -10.62 -2.99 9.92
CA TYR A 177 -9.21 -3.20 9.60
C TYR A 177 -8.38 -2.14 10.32
N LEU A 178 -7.56 -2.57 11.26
CA LEU A 178 -6.70 -1.71 12.06
C LEU A 178 -5.30 -1.62 11.45
N VAL A 179 -4.86 -0.40 11.19
CA VAL A 179 -3.54 -0.10 10.62
C VAL A 179 -2.88 1.04 11.38
N ALA A 180 -1.59 0.89 11.68
CA ALA A 180 -0.75 1.94 12.24
C ALA A 180 0.35 2.35 11.26
N ARG A 181 0.67 3.64 11.20
CA ARG A 181 1.72 4.20 10.35
C ARG A 181 2.55 5.17 11.14
N TRP A 182 3.86 5.11 10.95
CA TRP A 182 4.79 6.09 11.48
C TRP A 182 5.68 6.59 10.35
N ARG A 183 5.85 7.90 10.25
CA ARG A 183 6.66 8.51 9.21
C ARG A 183 7.85 9.22 9.81
N ARG A 184 9.00 9.08 9.17
CA ARG A 184 10.25 9.68 9.64
C ARG A 184 10.22 11.20 9.67
N ASP A 185 9.47 11.81 8.76
CA ASP A 185 9.31 13.26 8.62
C ASP A 185 8.10 13.82 9.39
N GLY A 186 7.35 12.97 10.11
CA GLY A 186 6.12 13.36 10.81
C GLY A 186 4.94 13.69 9.88
N ALA A 187 5.06 13.52 8.57
CA ALA A 187 3.97 13.81 7.64
C ALA A 187 2.79 12.86 7.87
N ARG A 188 1.57 13.40 7.91
CA ARG A 188 0.36 12.59 8.06
C ARG A 188 -0.08 11.96 6.74
N VAL A 189 0.25 12.63 5.64
CA VAL A 189 -0.18 12.27 4.28
C VAL A 189 1.00 12.40 3.33
N GLY A 190 0.95 11.71 2.18
CA GLY A 190 2.02 11.71 1.17
C GLY A 190 2.53 10.31 0.88
N PRO A 191 3.52 10.16 -0.01
CA PRO A 191 4.11 8.86 -0.30
C PRO A 191 5.02 8.40 0.82
N VAL A 192 5.14 7.08 0.93
CA VAL A 192 5.99 6.47 1.94
C VAL A 192 7.46 6.54 1.51
N ARG A 193 8.32 6.94 2.45
CA ARG A 193 9.77 7.09 2.32
C ARG A 193 10.51 5.90 2.96
N SER A 194 11.79 5.74 2.64
CA SER A 194 12.64 4.77 3.37
C SER A 194 12.70 5.16 4.85
N GLY A 195 12.54 4.18 5.72
CA GLY A 195 12.53 4.36 7.17
C GLY A 195 11.15 4.67 7.75
N ASP A 196 10.13 4.90 6.92
CA ASP A 196 8.74 4.87 7.39
C ASP A 196 8.37 3.45 7.85
N ARG A 197 7.39 3.36 8.74
CA ARG A 197 6.98 2.10 9.35
C ARG A 197 5.48 1.91 9.20
N ILE A 198 5.07 0.65 9.08
CA ILE A 198 3.66 0.26 8.93
C ILE A 198 3.36 -0.97 9.78
N GLY A 199 2.18 -1.00 10.38
CA GLY A 199 1.64 -2.11 11.15
C GLY A 199 0.27 -2.50 10.64
N PHE A 200 0.09 -3.76 10.25
CA PHE A 200 -1.24 -4.35 10.06
C PHE A 200 -1.53 -5.20 11.30
N PHE A 201 -2.68 -4.99 11.93
CA PHE A 201 -3.06 -5.84 13.07
C PHE A 201 -3.24 -7.29 12.61
N HIS A 202 -2.54 -8.22 13.27
CA HIS A 202 -2.49 -9.64 12.90
C HIS A 202 -3.88 -10.31 12.88
N GLY A 203 -4.80 -9.81 13.70
CA GLY A 203 -6.16 -10.33 13.81
C GLY A 203 -7.13 -9.79 12.76
N ASN A 204 -6.71 -8.90 11.84
CA ASN A 204 -7.58 -8.25 10.87
C ASN A 204 -8.39 -9.26 10.01
N PRO A 205 -9.67 -8.95 9.69
CA PRO A 205 -10.47 -7.89 10.31
C PRO A 205 -10.74 -8.16 11.80
N LEU A 206 -10.68 -7.10 12.60
CA LEU A 206 -10.97 -7.10 14.02
C LEU A 206 -12.48 -6.85 14.23
N ARG A 207 -13.19 -7.86 14.73
CA ARG A 207 -14.60 -7.73 15.10
C ARG A 207 -14.73 -7.00 16.43
N LEU A 208 -15.36 -5.83 16.41
CA LEU A 208 -15.76 -5.09 17.60
C LEU A 208 -17.27 -5.27 17.83
N LYS A 209 -17.69 -5.44 19.09
CA LYS A 209 -19.08 -5.67 19.48
C LYS A 209 -19.55 -4.60 20.46
N ALA A 210 -20.83 -4.26 20.42
CA ALA A 210 -21.40 -3.30 21.36
C ALA A 210 -21.26 -3.79 22.82
N GLY A 211 -21.04 -2.87 23.76
CA GLY A 211 -20.78 -3.18 25.17
C GLY A 211 -19.41 -3.79 25.46
N ARG A 212 -18.50 -3.79 24.48
CA ARG A 212 -17.14 -4.36 24.62
C ARG A 212 -16.04 -3.36 24.30
N LEU A 213 -15.03 -3.36 25.16
CA LEU A 213 -13.74 -2.69 24.95
C LEU A 213 -12.74 -3.77 24.56
N VAL A 214 -12.06 -3.58 23.43
CA VAL A 214 -11.02 -4.49 22.98
C VAL A 214 -9.66 -3.83 23.11
N GLU A 215 -8.73 -4.47 23.81
CA GLU A 215 -7.33 -4.07 23.94
C GLU A 215 -6.46 -4.87 22.97
N VAL A 216 -5.59 -4.19 22.21
CA VAL A 216 -4.72 -4.82 21.21
C VAL A 216 -3.28 -4.28 21.21
N GLU A 217 -2.36 -5.04 20.63
CA GLU A 217 -1.01 -4.58 20.27
C GLU A 217 -0.86 -4.53 18.74
N VAL A 218 -0.29 -3.44 18.24
CA VAL A 218 0.02 -3.27 16.81
C VAL A 218 1.51 -3.11 16.62
N THR A 219 2.16 -4.13 16.08
CA THR A 219 3.59 -4.11 15.77
C THR A 219 3.83 -3.48 14.40
N LEU A 220 4.68 -2.46 14.37
CA LEU A 220 5.20 -1.86 13.15
C LEU A 220 6.39 -2.64 12.63
N VAL A 221 6.53 -2.68 11.32
CA VAL A 221 7.75 -3.10 10.62
C VAL A 221 8.23 -1.96 9.73
N GLU A 222 9.52 -1.91 9.45
CA GLU A 222 10.05 -0.95 8.47
C GLU A 222 9.48 -1.24 7.09
N LYS A 223 9.01 -0.18 6.42
CA LYS A 223 8.61 -0.26 5.03
C LYS A 223 9.88 -0.33 4.19
N GLN A 224 10.19 -1.54 3.73
CA GLN A 224 11.26 -1.77 2.76
C GLN A 224 10.92 -1.01 1.47
N GLN A 225 11.83 -0.17 1.00
CA GLN A 225 11.68 0.42 -0.33
C GLN A 225 11.66 -0.72 -1.35
N SER A 226 10.52 -0.90 -2.03
CA SER A 226 10.57 -1.45 -3.37
C SER A 226 11.10 -0.35 -4.29
N GLU A 227 11.99 -0.70 -5.23
CA GLU A 227 12.16 0.14 -6.42
C GLU A 227 10.78 0.47 -6.98
N GLY A 228 10.41 1.76 -6.96
CA GLY A 228 9.08 2.23 -7.37
C GLY A 228 7.95 2.01 -6.35
N SER A 229 8.17 2.21 -5.04
CA SER A 229 7.06 2.16 -4.06
C SER A 229 5.86 3.04 -4.48
N ARG A 230 4.73 2.37 -4.76
CA ARG A 230 3.57 2.89 -5.51
C ARG A 230 2.53 3.48 -4.56
N GLU A 231 2.16 4.73 -4.77
CA GLU A 231 0.95 5.32 -4.18
C GLU A 231 -0.18 5.40 -5.21
N THR A 232 -0.45 4.27 -5.86
CA THR A 232 -1.58 4.07 -6.77
C THR A 232 -2.76 3.46 -6.00
N ILE A 233 -3.96 4.00 -6.20
CA ILE A 233 -5.25 3.46 -5.72
C ILE A 233 -5.84 2.57 -6.81
N GLY A 234 -6.29 1.38 -6.41
CA GLY A 234 -6.77 0.34 -7.32
C GLY A 234 -5.69 -0.69 -7.65
N ALA A 235 -6.06 -1.69 -8.45
CA ALA A 235 -5.16 -2.77 -8.82
C ALA A 235 -3.94 -2.21 -9.60
N PRO A 236 -2.70 -2.53 -9.18
CA PRO A 236 -1.50 -2.20 -9.96
C PRO A 236 -1.55 -2.74 -11.40
N SER A 237 -1.23 -1.91 -12.40
CA SER A 237 -1.04 -2.31 -13.80
C SER A 237 0.34 -1.93 -14.36
N ASP A 238 0.64 -2.31 -15.59
CA ASP A 238 1.82 -1.84 -16.33
C ASP A 238 1.64 -0.47 -16.98
N THR A 239 0.45 0.15 -16.83
CA THR A 239 0.22 1.50 -17.32
C THR A 239 1.13 2.46 -16.55
N ARG A 240 1.99 3.18 -17.26
CA ARG A 240 3.03 4.02 -16.67
C ARG A 240 3.28 5.28 -17.51
N VAL A 241 3.55 6.38 -16.81
CA VAL A 241 4.01 7.64 -17.37
C VAL A 241 5.37 8.01 -16.77
N GLU A 242 6.35 8.35 -17.60
CA GLU A 242 7.66 8.87 -17.18
C GLU A 242 8.00 10.18 -17.89
N GLY A 243 8.74 11.03 -17.20
CA GLY A 243 9.15 12.34 -17.73
C GLY A 243 9.95 13.14 -16.71
N ARG A 244 9.99 14.45 -16.88
CA ARG A 244 10.65 15.39 -15.97
C ARG A 244 9.69 16.46 -15.46
N VAL A 245 9.89 16.86 -14.21
CA VAL A 245 9.30 18.10 -13.69
C VAL A 245 10.32 19.22 -13.83
N LEU A 246 9.91 20.30 -14.48
CA LEU A 246 10.75 21.44 -14.84
C LEU A 246 10.14 22.74 -14.29
N ASP A 247 10.96 23.74 -14.03
CA ASP A 247 10.48 25.11 -13.76
C ASP A 247 10.15 25.85 -15.08
N ILE A 248 9.73 27.11 -14.97
CA ILE A 248 9.38 27.93 -16.13
C ILE A 248 10.60 28.20 -17.04
N GLU A 249 11.81 28.20 -16.50
CA GLU A 249 13.08 28.30 -17.24
C GLU A 249 13.53 26.95 -17.85
N GLY A 250 12.81 25.86 -17.61
CA GLY A 250 13.12 24.53 -18.12
C GLY A 250 14.19 23.78 -17.32
N ARG A 251 14.52 24.22 -16.11
CA ARG A 251 15.47 23.54 -15.22
C ARG A 251 14.75 22.44 -14.42
N PRO A 252 15.41 21.29 -14.15
CA PRO A 252 14.80 20.23 -13.37
C PRO A 252 14.50 20.66 -11.92
N VAL A 253 13.33 20.26 -11.42
CA VAL A 253 12.87 20.56 -10.05
C VAL A 253 12.91 19.30 -9.21
N ALA A 254 13.58 19.37 -8.06
CA ALA A 254 13.62 18.30 -7.06
C ALA A 254 12.52 18.49 -6.00
N GLY A 255 12.12 17.40 -5.35
CA GLY A 255 11.23 17.44 -4.18
C GLY A 255 9.74 17.53 -4.50
N VAL A 256 9.34 17.52 -5.78
CA VAL A 256 7.94 17.60 -6.21
C VAL A 256 7.39 16.21 -6.58
N HIS A 257 6.09 16.02 -6.36
CA HIS A 257 5.37 14.79 -6.64
C HIS A 257 4.49 14.94 -7.88
N VAL A 258 4.50 13.94 -8.76
CA VAL A 258 3.56 13.85 -9.87
C VAL A 258 2.33 13.05 -9.44
N PHE A 259 1.14 13.54 -9.73
CA PHE A 259 -0.14 12.93 -9.37
C PHE A 259 -1.01 12.65 -10.61
N ALA A 260 -2.00 11.76 -10.47
CA ALA A 260 -3.02 11.53 -11.48
C ALA A 260 -4.43 11.43 -10.90
N TYR A 261 -5.38 12.09 -11.54
CA TYR A 261 -6.83 12.01 -11.25
C TYR A 261 -7.59 11.42 -12.44
N LYS A 262 -8.73 10.79 -12.15
CA LYS A 262 -9.68 10.31 -13.18
C LYS A 262 -10.60 11.41 -13.68
N ASP A 263 -10.80 12.45 -12.86
CA ASP A 263 -11.69 13.56 -13.14
C ASP A 263 -10.90 14.87 -13.28
N ARG A 264 -11.41 15.75 -14.14
CA ARG A 264 -10.82 17.08 -14.36
C ARG A 264 -10.90 17.98 -13.13
N VAL A 265 -11.93 17.76 -12.30
CA VAL A 265 -12.15 18.50 -11.05
C VAL A 265 -11.36 17.81 -9.95
N ILE A 266 -10.12 18.23 -9.77
CA ILE A 266 -9.13 17.61 -8.87
C ILE A 266 -9.26 18.01 -7.38
N GLY A 267 -10.21 18.89 -7.04
CA GLY A 267 -10.33 19.50 -5.70
C GLY A 267 -10.78 18.52 -4.60
N HIS A 268 -10.11 18.58 -3.45
CA HIS A 268 -10.41 17.83 -2.20
C HIS A 268 -10.43 16.29 -2.31
N GLN A 269 -9.99 15.73 -3.42
CA GLN A 269 -9.88 14.29 -3.61
C GLN A 269 -8.43 13.85 -3.56
N ARG A 270 -8.22 12.64 -3.06
CA ARG A 270 -6.95 11.96 -3.16
C ARG A 270 -6.72 11.53 -4.62
N PRO A 271 -5.54 11.77 -5.21
CA PRO A 271 -5.26 11.26 -6.54
C PRO A 271 -5.24 9.74 -6.56
N ALA A 272 -5.60 9.19 -7.71
CA ALA A 272 -5.57 7.77 -7.97
C ALA A 272 -4.14 7.24 -8.15
N ALA A 273 -3.16 8.11 -8.40
CA ALA A 273 -1.74 7.76 -8.41
C ALA A 273 -0.88 8.93 -7.96
N LEU A 274 0.24 8.62 -7.30
CA LEU A 274 1.24 9.59 -6.88
C LEU A 274 2.65 9.01 -7.04
N SER A 275 3.58 9.79 -7.57
CA SER A 275 4.99 9.44 -7.71
C SER A 275 5.77 9.68 -6.41
N GLN A 276 6.97 9.12 -6.37
CA GLN A 276 8.01 9.59 -5.45
C GLN A 276 8.38 11.06 -5.73
N PRO A 277 8.94 11.79 -4.74
CA PRO A 277 9.48 13.11 -5.01
C PRO A 277 10.59 13.01 -6.06
N THR A 278 10.64 13.96 -6.98
CA THR A 278 11.70 14.06 -7.98
C THR A 278 13.07 14.28 -7.34
N GLY A 279 14.11 13.70 -7.96
CA GLY A 279 15.50 13.96 -7.60
C GLY A 279 16.03 15.25 -8.22
N ALA A 280 17.34 15.51 -8.06
CA ALA A 280 18.01 16.69 -8.65
C ALA A 280 17.95 16.74 -10.19
N ASP A 281 17.64 15.62 -10.84
CA ASP A 281 17.46 15.53 -12.29
C ASP A 281 16.01 15.73 -12.75
N GLY A 282 15.09 16.00 -11.81
CA GLY A 282 13.68 16.25 -12.04
C GLY A 282 12.91 15.03 -12.57
N ARG A 283 13.53 13.85 -12.68
CA ARG A 283 12.88 12.69 -13.27
C ARG A 283 11.80 12.14 -12.34
N TYR A 284 10.70 11.71 -12.93
CA TYR A 284 9.64 11.02 -12.23
C TYR A 284 9.19 9.77 -12.97
N ARG A 285 8.57 8.88 -12.20
CA ARG A 285 7.80 7.74 -12.69
C ARG A 285 6.45 7.72 -11.99
N LEU A 286 5.37 7.73 -12.75
CA LEU A 286 4.00 7.66 -12.29
C LEU A 286 3.36 6.37 -12.81
N ASP A 287 3.09 5.44 -11.90
CA ASP A 287 2.40 4.20 -12.22
C ASP A 287 0.89 4.33 -12.00
N LEU A 288 0.09 3.89 -12.98
CA LEU A 288 -1.36 4.03 -12.99
C LEU A 288 -2.05 2.66 -12.77
N PRO A 289 -3.29 2.62 -12.28
CA PRO A 289 -4.00 1.36 -12.02
C PRO A 289 -4.56 0.73 -13.31
N ALA A 290 -4.75 1.52 -14.37
CA ALA A 290 -5.26 1.08 -15.66
C ALA A 290 -5.00 2.17 -16.72
N GLY A 291 -5.25 1.84 -17.98
CA GLY A 291 -5.48 2.81 -19.04
C GLY A 291 -6.77 3.61 -18.82
N GLY A 292 -6.98 4.62 -19.66
CA GLY A 292 -8.06 5.58 -19.56
C GLY A 292 -7.56 7.01 -19.74
N THR A 293 -8.46 7.97 -19.49
CA THR A 293 -8.12 9.39 -19.45
C THR A 293 -7.65 9.77 -18.05
N TRP A 294 -6.48 10.39 -17.96
CA TRP A 294 -5.84 10.79 -16.72
C TRP A 294 -5.52 12.28 -16.74
N TYR A 295 -5.80 12.98 -15.66
CA TYR A 295 -5.41 14.38 -15.46
C TYR A 295 -4.18 14.39 -14.56
N ILE A 296 -3.03 14.70 -15.16
CA ILE A 296 -1.72 14.57 -14.52
C ILE A 296 -1.16 15.96 -14.23
N GLY A 297 -0.56 16.12 -13.05
CA GLY A 297 0.14 17.34 -12.65
C GLY A 297 1.25 17.03 -11.65
N ALA A 298 1.99 18.06 -11.26
CA ALA A 298 3.06 17.99 -10.28
C ALA A 298 2.86 19.03 -9.18
N ARG A 299 3.17 18.67 -7.93
CA ARG A 299 3.09 19.58 -6.79
C ARG A 299 4.07 19.26 -5.67
N GLU A 300 4.46 20.27 -4.88
CA GLU A 300 5.43 20.13 -3.79
C GLU A 300 4.83 19.51 -2.52
N LEU A 301 3.67 19.99 -2.06
CA LEU A 301 3.03 19.49 -0.84
C LEU A 301 1.86 18.58 -1.20
N TYR A 302 1.55 17.60 -0.36
CA TYR A 302 0.46 16.67 -0.62
C TYR A 302 -0.57 16.70 0.51
N GLY A 303 -1.84 16.88 0.14
CA GLY A 303 -2.94 17.00 1.09
C GLY A 303 -4.04 17.91 0.53
N ASP A 304 -4.42 18.92 1.30
CA ASP A 304 -5.40 19.96 0.94
C ASP A 304 -5.02 20.75 -0.32
N SER A 305 -5.87 21.72 -0.68
CA SER A 305 -5.65 22.68 -1.76
C SER A 305 -4.22 23.25 -1.76
N PRO A 306 -3.60 23.47 -2.93
CA PRO A 306 -2.24 24.01 -3.01
C PRO A 306 -2.07 25.28 -2.18
N ALA A 307 -1.04 25.31 -1.35
CA ALA A 307 -0.76 26.47 -0.51
C ALA A 307 -0.09 27.58 -1.33
N PRO A 308 -0.29 28.86 -0.97
CA PRO A 308 0.47 29.96 -1.56
C PRO A 308 1.97 29.72 -1.43
N GLY A 309 2.70 29.86 -2.54
CA GLY A 309 4.13 29.59 -2.65
C GLY A 309 4.51 28.13 -2.90
N GLU A 310 3.57 27.19 -2.82
CA GLU A 310 3.80 25.79 -3.21
C GLU A 310 4.04 25.70 -4.72
N LEU A 311 5.00 24.89 -5.16
CA LEU A 311 5.15 24.59 -6.59
C LEU A 311 3.97 23.73 -7.06
N PHE A 312 3.32 24.14 -8.15
CA PHE A 312 2.21 23.42 -8.77
C PHE A 312 2.23 23.56 -10.29
N GLY A 313 1.73 22.55 -11.00
CA GLY A 313 1.45 22.65 -12.43
C GLY A 313 0.77 21.40 -12.99
N MET A 314 0.16 21.53 -14.17
CA MET A 314 -0.55 20.46 -14.87
C MET A 314 0.15 20.12 -16.18
N PHE A 315 -0.03 18.89 -16.66
CA PHE A 315 0.44 18.51 -17.98
C PHE A 315 -0.34 19.27 -19.08
N GLU A 316 0.37 19.93 -20.00
CA GLU A 316 -0.22 20.79 -21.03
C GLU A 316 -0.28 20.14 -22.43
N GLY A 317 -0.32 18.81 -22.53
CA GLY A 317 -0.36 18.14 -23.83
C GLY A 317 -1.67 18.31 -24.62
N ARG A 318 -2.76 18.69 -23.95
CA ARG A 318 -4.08 18.97 -24.54
C ARG A 318 -4.75 20.13 -23.81
N ALA A 319 -5.70 20.81 -24.47
CA ALA A 319 -6.44 21.94 -23.90
C ALA A 319 -7.28 21.59 -22.66
N ASP A 320 -7.62 20.32 -22.48
CA ASP A 320 -8.32 19.81 -21.28
C ASP A 320 -7.37 19.22 -20.23
N HIS A 321 -6.06 19.25 -20.48
CA HIS A 321 -5.00 18.63 -19.67
C HIS A 321 -5.13 17.09 -19.54
N GLY A 322 -5.98 16.46 -20.35
CA GLY A 322 -6.20 15.03 -20.35
C GLY A 322 -5.09 14.27 -21.08
N LEU A 323 -4.56 13.23 -20.44
CA LEU A 323 -3.67 12.25 -21.05
C LEU A 323 -4.42 10.92 -21.23
N GLN A 324 -4.59 10.50 -22.48
CA GLN A 324 -5.20 9.21 -22.81
C GLN A 324 -4.11 8.13 -22.86
N LEU A 325 -4.36 7.01 -22.18
CA LEU A 325 -3.47 5.85 -22.18
C LEU A 325 -4.26 4.56 -22.41
N ASP A 326 -3.66 3.60 -23.10
CA ASP A 326 -4.16 2.23 -23.17
C ASP A 326 -3.77 1.43 -21.90
N ASN A 327 -4.50 0.34 -21.63
CA ASN A 327 -4.13 -0.59 -20.56
C ASN A 327 -2.72 -1.15 -20.80
N ASN A 328 -1.89 -1.14 -19.75
CA ASN A 328 -0.50 -1.59 -19.77
C ASN A 328 0.44 -0.79 -20.69
N GLN A 329 0.01 0.38 -21.18
CA GLN A 329 0.86 1.26 -21.98
C GLN A 329 1.92 1.96 -21.12
N ARG A 330 3.16 1.97 -21.60
CA ARG A 330 4.25 2.77 -21.04
C ARG A 330 4.48 3.97 -21.95
N LEU A 331 4.37 5.17 -21.38
CA LEU A 331 4.57 6.42 -22.10
C LEU A 331 5.72 7.21 -21.45
N ASP A 332 6.69 7.60 -22.26
CA ASP A 332 7.86 8.37 -21.82
C ASP A 332 7.82 9.79 -22.44
N GLY A 333 8.55 10.73 -21.83
CA GLY A 333 8.68 12.10 -22.34
C GLY A 333 7.49 13.01 -22.01
N VAL A 334 6.76 12.70 -20.94
CA VAL A 334 5.67 13.55 -20.43
C VAL A 334 6.26 14.56 -19.46
N ASP A 335 6.68 15.72 -19.94
CA ASP A 335 7.27 16.76 -19.08
C ASP A 335 6.18 17.68 -18.51
N ILE A 336 6.32 18.06 -17.23
CA ILE A 336 5.38 18.91 -16.50
C ILE A 336 6.14 20.16 -16.03
N ARG A 337 5.56 21.34 -16.30
CA ARG A 337 6.08 22.61 -15.78
C ARG A 337 5.41 22.95 -14.47
N VAL A 338 6.18 23.41 -13.48
CA VAL A 338 5.66 23.89 -12.20
C VAL A 338 6.11 25.32 -11.92
N GLU A 339 5.24 26.06 -11.25
CA GLU A 339 5.51 27.41 -10.76
C GLU A 339 4.92 27.62 -9.37
N PRO A 340 5.40 28.59 -8.59
CA PRO A 340 4.82 28.91 -7.28
C PRO A 340 3.38 29.38 -7.43
N VAL A 341 2.46 28.81 -6.66
CA VAL A 341 1.07 29.27 -6.59
C VAL A 341 1.02 30.68 -6.00
N THR A 342 0.44 31.62 -6.75
CA THR A 342 0.17 32.98 -6.29
C THR A 342 -1.25 33.10 -5.73
N LEU A 343 -1.42 33.93 -4.71
CA LEU A 343 -2.74 34.43 -4.30
C LEU A 343 -3.05 35.63 -5.19
N GLU A 344 -3.95 35.46 -6.16
CA GLU A 344 -4.65 36.60 -6.77
C GLU A 344 -5.94 36.91 -6.01
#